data_AF-M2Z5S6-F1
#
_entry.id   AF-M2Z5S6-F1
#
_cell.length_a   1.000
_cell.length_b   1.000
_cell.length_c   1.000
_cell.angle_alpha   90.00
_cell.angle_beta   90.00
_cell.angle_gamma   90.00
#
_symmetry.space_group_name_H-M   'P 1'
#
loop_
_entity.id
_entity.type
_entity.pdbx_description
1 polymer ?
#
loop_
_entity_poly.entity_id
_entity_poly.type
_entity_poly.pdbx_seq_one_letter_code
_entity_poly.pdbx_strand_id
1 'polypeptide(L)'
;MVKDETRIVGDLPNLRMEIVHRHDAGGAAEHMIIHLSATPSFQAAETLLLGGLPPAAWSNPFALWSTMAQAWLAPWTQAFGGGNPWLGAPSRRDSE
;
A
#
# COMPACT_ATOMS: atom_id res chain seq x y z
N MET A 1 7.50 -2.85 -32.45
CA MET A 1 7.52 -1.71 -31.51
C MET A 1 7.30 -2.28 -30.13
N VAL A 2 8.36 -2.44 -29.34
CA VAL A 2 8.28 -3.00 -27.98
C VAL A 2 7.72 -1.89 -27.11
N LYS A 3 6.54 -2.09 -26.51
CA LYS A 3 5.99 -1.15 -25.53
C LYS A 3 6.88 -1.22 -24.29
N ASP A 4 7.34 -0.06 -23.83
CA ASP A 4 8.14 0.04 -22.61
C ASP A 4 7.20 -0.24 -21.43
N GLU A 5 7.14 -1.51 -21.02
CA GLU A 5 6.29 -2.01 -19.92
C GLU A 5 7.19 -2.42 -18.76
N THR A 6 7.05 -1.71 -17.64
CA THR A 6 7.70 -2.06 -16.38
C THR A 6 6.71 -2.80 -15.51
N ARG A 7 7.03 -4.05 -15.17
CA ARG A 7 6.24 -4.88 -14.26
C ARG A 7 6.99 -5.11 -12.95
N ILE A 8 6.37 -4.73 -11.84
CA ILE A 8 6.88 -4.95 -10.49
C ILE A 8 5.94 -5.92 -9.79
N VAL A 9 6.47 -7.02 -9.28
CA VAL A 9 5.69 -8.02 -8.53
C VAL A 9 6.32 -8.20 -7.15
N GLY A 10 5.50 -8.21 -6.12
CA GLY A 10 5.92 -8.47 -4.74
C GLY A 10 4.97 -9.43 -4.05
N ASP A 11 5.54 -10.47 -3.44
CA ASP A 11 4.84 -11.39 -2.56
C ASP A 11 5.13 -11.03 -1.10
N LEU A 12 4.12 -10.54 -0.40
CA LEU A 12 4.15 -10.22 1.03
C LEU A 12 3.36 -11.29 1.79
N PRO A 13 3.58 -11.46 3.11
CA PRO A 13 3.02 -12.58 3.88
C PRO A 13 1.52 -12.83 3.71
N ASN A 14 0.71 -11.79 3.46
CA ASN A 14 -0.74 -11.90 3.23
C ASN A 14 -1.24 -11.09 2.02
N LEU A 15 -0.34 -10.62 1.15
CA LEU A 15 -0.67 -9.73 0.05
C LEU A 15 0.27 -9.97 -1.13
N ARG A 16 -0.30 -10.24 -2.30
CA ARG A 16 0.40 -10.17 -3.57
C ARG A 16 0.10 -8.83 -4.22
N MET A 17 1.15 -8.13 -4.64
CA MET A 17 1.06 -6.87 -5.35
C MET A 17 1.69 -7.01 -6.73
N GLU A 18 1.01 -6.49 -7.73
CA GLU A 18 1.53 -6.36 -9.09
C GLU A 18 1.27 -4.94 -9.59
N ILE A 19 2.32 -4.28 -10.06
CA ILE A 19 2.24 -2.95 -10.67
C ILE A 19 2.71 -3.09 -12.11
N VAL A 20 1.84 -2.76 -13.05
CA VAL A 20 2.15 -2.67 -14.48
C VAL A 20 2.14 -1.22 -14.87
N HIS A 21 3.30 -0.70 -15.26
CA HIS A 21 3.48 0.64 -15.77
C HIS A 21 3.77 0.56 -17.27
N ARG A 22 3.02 1.31 -18.07
CA ARG A 22 3.23 1.42 -19.52
C ARG A 22 3.13 2.87 -19.95
N HIS A 23 4.03 3.29 -20.83
CA HIS A 23 3.87 4.55 -21.56
C HIS A 23 2.87 4.37 -22.69
N ASP A 24 1.95 5.33 -22.85
CA ASP A 24 1.07 5.34 -24.01
C ASP A 24 1.88 5.57 -25.30
N ALA A 25 1.43 4.98 -26.40
CA ALA A 25 2.16 5.00 -27.67
C ALA A 25 2.35 6.42 -28.25
N GLY A 26 1.52 7.38 -27.82
CA GLY A 26 1.64 8.80 -28.16
C GLY A 26 2.46 9.64 -27.17
N GLY A 27 2.99 9.06 -26.08
CA GLY A 27 3.78 9.77 -25.06
C GLY A 27 3.00 10.82 -24.24
N ALA A 28 1.69 10.96 -24.46
CA ALA A 28 0.86 11.97 -23.81
C ALA A 28 0.24 11.50 -22.48
N ALA A 29 0.36 10.21 -22.16
CA ALA A 29 -0.22 9.64 -20.94
C ALA A 29 0.63 8.46 -20.41
N GLU A 30 0.67 8.37 -19.09
CA GLU A 30 1.19 7.21 -18.36
C GLU A 30 0.02 6.34 -17.91
N HIS A 31 0.14 5.03 -18.09
CA HIS A 31 -0.85 4.07 -17.63
C HIS A 31 -0.22 3.21 -16.54
N MET A 32 -0.76 3.35 -15.33
CA MET A 32 -0.37 2.53 -14.18
C MET A 32 -1.55 1.67 -13.73
N ILE A 33 -1.34 0.36 -13.67
CA ILE A 33 -2.33 -0.62 -13.16
C ILE A 33 -1.73 -1.26 -11.91
N ILE A 34 -2.45 -1.19 -10.79
CA ILE A 34 -2.06 -1.84 -9.53
C ILE A 34 -3.05 -2.95 -9.22
N HIS A 35 -2.59 -4.19 -9.21
CA HIS A 35 -3.35 -5.36 -8.78
C HIS A 35 -2.93 -5.77 -7.37
N LEU A 36 -3.92 -5.88 -6.48
CA LEU A 36 -3.75 -6.29 -5.10
C LEU A 36 -4.58 -7.54 -4.84
N SER A 37 -3.96 -8.61 -4.34
CA SER A 37 -4.63 -9.86 -3.98
C SER A 37 -4.22 -10.24 -2.56
N ALA A 38 -5.17 -10.24 -1.63
CA ALA A 38 -4.95 -10.57 -0.23
C ALA A 38 -5.99 -11.58 0.27
N THR A 39 -5.61 -12.42 1.21
CA THR A 39 -6.54 -13.26 1.98
C THR A 39 -6.85 -12.53 3.28
N PRO A 40 -8.00 -11.85 3.42
CA PRO A 40 -8.33 -11.16 4.66
C PRO A 40 -8.54 -12.19 5.79
N SER A 41 -8.04 -11.90 6.99
CA SER A 41 -8.36 -12.70 8.19
C SER A 41 -9.49 -12.01 8.97
N PHE A 42 -10.57 -12.77 9.26
CA PHE A 42 -11.69 -12.23 10.03
C PHE A 42 -11.30 -11.87 11.46
N GLN A 43 -10.29 -12.52 12.03
CA GLN A 43 -9.75 -12.19 13.35
C GLN A 43 -9.10 -10.79 13.40
N ALA A 44 -8.43 -10.35 12.32
CA ALA A 44 -7.91 -8.98 12.23
C ALA A 44 -9.04 -7.96 12.08
N ALA A 45 -10.09 -8.31 11.33
CA ALA A 45 -11.28 -7.48 11.19
C ALA A 45 -12.09 -7.40 12.50
N GLU A 46 -12.13 -8.47 13.28
CA GLU A 46 -12.84 -8.55 14.57
C GLU A 46 -12.29 -7.55 15.59
N THR A 47 -10.97 -7.40 15.66
CA THR A 47 -10.33 -6.41 16.54
C THR A 47 -10.77 -4.98 16.19
N LEU A 48 -10.87 -4.69 14.90
CA LEU A 48 -11.36 -3.42 14.37
C LEU A 48 -12.86 -3.21 14.66
N LEU A 49 -13.68 -4.21 14.36
CA LEU A 49 -15.14 -4.12 14.38
C LEU A 49 -15.75 -4.26 15.78
N LEU A 50 -15.19 -5.12 16.63
CA LEU A 50 -15.70 -5.42 17.97
C LEU A 50 -15.00 -4.64 19.09
N GLY A 51 -13.76 -4.17 18.87
CA GLY A 51 -12.96 -3.51 19.91
C GLY A 51 -12.45 -2.11 19.57
N GLY A 52 -12.41 -1.73 18.29
CA GLY A 52 -11.71 -0.52 17.82
C GLY A 52 -12.59 0.66 17.44
N LEU A 53 -13.89 0.46 17.21
CA LEU A 53 -14.78 1.52 16.74
C LEU A 53 -15.53 2.17 17.91
N PRO A 54 -15.32 3.47 18.18
CA PRO A 54 -16.14 4.17 19.17
C PRO A 54 -17.60 4.19 18.70
N PRO A 55 -18.60 4.17 19.61
CA PRO A 55 -20.01 4.26 19.24
C PRO A 55 -20.34 5.44 18.31
N ALA A 56 -19.58 6.54 18.44
CA ALA A 56 -19.68 7.72 17.58
C ALA A 56 -19.18 7.53 16.14
N ALA A 57 -18.36 6.52 15.85
CA ALA A 57 -17.95 6.21 14.47
C ALA A 57 -19.13 5.70 13.64
N TRP A 58 -20.13 5.05 14.26
CA TRP A 58 -21.31 4.54 13.56
C TRP A 58 -22.27 5.64 13.09
N SER A 59 -22.21 6.83 13.70
CA SER A 59 -23.03 7.98 13.31
C SER A 59 -22.34 8.96 12.36
N ASN A 60 -21.02 8.83 12.18
CA ASN A 60 -20.22 9.68 11.29
C ASN A 60 -19.44 8.84 10.26
N PRO A 61 -19.92 8.76 9.00
CA PRO A 61 -19.27 7.97 7.94
C PRO A 61 -17.81 8.35 7.69
N PHE A 62 -17.45 9.63 7.83
CA PHE A 62 -16.07 10.08 7.65
C PHE A 62 -15.17 9.55 8.76
N ALA A 63 -15.62 9.59 10.02
CA ALA A 63 -14.88 9.06 11.16
C ALA A 63 -14.72 7.53 11.10
N LEU A 64 -15.74 6.83 10.60
CA LEU A 64 -15.66 5.40 10.32
C LEU A 64 -14.57 5.12 9.27
N TRP A 65 -14.61 5.83 8.14
CA TRP A 65 -13.63 5.68 7.06
C TRP A 65 -12.20 5.99 7.52
N SER A 66 -12.00 7.07 8.27
CA SER A 66 -10.67 7.43 8.78
C SER A 66 -10.12 6.36 9.73
N THR A 67 -10.98 5.80 10.59
CA THR A 67 -10.57 4.76 11.55
C THR A 67 -10.19 3.47 10.83
N MET A 68 -10.98 3.07 9.83
CA MET A 68 -10.68 1.92 8.99
C MET A 68 -9.40 2.12 8.17
N ALA A 69 -9.21 3.31 7.59
CA ALA A 69 -8.01 3.65 6.82
C ALA A 69 -6.74 3.62 7.69
N GLN A 70 -6.81 4.17 8.91
CA GLN A 70 -5.69 4.14 9.86
C GLN A 70 -5.31 2.70 10.23
N ALA A 71 -6.29 1.85 10.53
CA ALA A 71 -6.03 0.47 10.89
C ALA A 71 -5.51 -0.37 9.70
N TRP A 72 -5.98 -0.09 8.49
CA TRP A 72 -5.44 -0.69 7.26
C TRP A 72 -3.97 -0.28 7.01
N LEU A 73 -3.61 0.96 7.34
CA LEU A 73 -2.25 1.46 7.20
C LEU A 73 -1.33 1.06 8.36
N ALA A 74 -1.86 0.61 9.50
CA ALA A 74 -1.09 0.30 10.71
C ALA A 74 0.11 -0.65 10.49
N PRO A 75 0.00 -1.74 9.70
CA PRO A 75 1.15 -2.61 9.43
C PRO A 75 2.27 -1.89 8.67
N TRP A 76 1.89 -0.99 7.76
CA TRP A 76 2.82 -0.21 6.95
C TRP A 76 3.44 0.92 7.76
N THR A 77 2.68 1.64 8.58
CA THR A 77 3.22 2.71 9.42
C THR A 77 4.16 2.18 10.49
N GLN A 78 3.91 0.98 11.03
CA GLN A 78 4.87 0.30 11.91
C GLN A 78 6.13 -0.14 11.13
N ALA A 79 5.98 -0.67 9.92
CA ALA A 79 7.10 -1.06 9.06
C ALA A 79 7.97 0.13 8.60
N PHE A 80 7.38 1.31 8.39
CA PHE A 80 8.11 2.54 8.04
C PHE A 80 8.60 3.32 9.26
N GLY A 81 7.92 3.25 10.40
CA GLY A 81 8.27 3.94 11.64
C GLY A 81 9.40 3.27 12.44
N GLY A 82 9.62 1.97 12.25
CA GLY A 82 10.73 1.22 12.87
C GLY A 82 12.09 1.37 12.19
N GLY A 83 12.21 2.24 11.17
CA GLY A 83 13.38 2.34 10.31
C GLY A 83 13.36 1.24 9.25
N ASN A 84 12.94 1.61 8.03
CA ASN A 84 12.96 0.69 6.90
C ASN A 84 14.43 0.37 6.53
N PRO A 85 14.91 -0.89 6.69
CA PRO A 85 16.30 -1.25 6.43
C PRO A 85 16.68 -1.17 4.94
N TRP A 86 15.69 -1.09 4.05
CA TRP A 86 15.86 -0.96 2.60
C TRP A 86 15.87 0.49 2.12
N LEU A 87 15.50 1.45 2.98
CA LEU A 87 15.61 2.90 2.72
C LEU A 87 16.84 3.50 3.41
N GLY A 88 17.91 2.71 3.58
CA GLY A 88 19.20 3.24 3.99
C GLY A 88 19.56 4.47 3.15
N ALA A 89 19.96 5.55 3.82
CA ALA A 89 20.26 6.83 3.21
C ALA A 89 21.07 6.63 1.91
N PRO A 90 20.67 7.23 0.77
CA PRO A 90 21.40 7.07 -0.46
C PRO A 90 22.85 7.48 -0.20
N SER A 91 23.75 6.50 -0.20
CA SER A 91 25.18 6.77 -0.08
C SER A 91 25.55 7.62 -1.27
N ARG A 92 25.78 8.90 -1.00
CA ARG A 92 26.28 9.87 -1.96
C ARG A 92 27.59 9.29 -2.52
N ARG A 93 27.53 8.72 -3.72
CA ARG A 93 28.73 8.46 -4.52
C ARG A 93 29.16 9.82 -5.04
N ASP A 94 29.89 10.55 -4.20
CA ASP A 94 30.72 11.62 -4.70
C ASP A 94 31.79 10.97 -5.56
N SER A 95 31.85 11.46 -6.79
CA SER A 95 32.79 11.08 -7.81
C SER A 95 34.12 11.73 -7.47
N GLU A 96 35.21 10.97 -7.45
CA GLU A 96 36.58 11.41 -7.74
C GLU A 96 37.48 10.19 -8.01
#